data_AF-A0A809S8U0-F1
#
_entry.id   AF-A0A809S8U0-F1
#
_cell.length_a   1.000
_cell.length_b   1.000
_cell.length_c   1.000
_cell.angle_alpha   90.00
_cell.angle_beta   90.00
_cell.angle_gamma   90.00
#
_symmetry.space_group_name_H-M   'P 1'
#
loop_
_entity.id
_entity.type
_entity.pdbx_description
1 polymer ?
#
loop_
_entity_poly.entity_id
_entity_poly.type
_entity_poly.pdbx_seq_one_letter_code
_entity_poly.pdbx_strand_id
1 'polypeptide(L)'
;MHKLFIALLATSAVLTSGCATTAKTTAPAPAVAAAVAPVAKPAPTLSVDAQAALAEAKSYVAAAQAKNALWTKTADALKAAEAAAKEVNDAEVIKNAKFATETAQVSIEQLSLPSTEHFKK
;
A
#
# COMPACT_ATOMS: atom_id res chain seq x y z
N MET A 1 -21.70 -13.27 -15.96
CA MET A 1 -21.50 -13.06 -17.40
C MET A 1 -20.29 -12.16 -17.58
N HIS A 2 -19.16 -12.75 -17.98
CA HIS A 2 -17.88 -12.06 -18.13
C HIS A 2 -17.87 -11.31 -19.47
N LYS A 3 -17.75 -9.98 -19.41
CA LYS A 3 -17.47 -9.17 -20.59
C LYS A 3 -16.04 -8.65 -20.50
N LEU A 4 -15.17 -9.38 -21.19
CA LEU A 4 -13.84 -8.97 -21.62
C LEU A 4 -13.93 -7.66 -22.42
N PHE A 5 -13.09 -6.69 -22.07
CA PHE A 5 -12.58 -5.72 -23.02
C PHE A 5 -11.06 -5.60 -22.88
N ILE A 6 -10.42 -5.73 -24.04
CA ILE A 6 -8.99 -5.75 -24.33
C ILE A 6 -8.52 -4.33 -24.64
N ALA A 7 -7.33 -3.93 -24.18
CA ALA A 7 -6.42 -2.98 -24.84
C ALA A 7 -5.05 -3.10 -24.15
N LEU A 8 -4.09 -3.86 -24.68
CA LEU A 8 -3.17 -3.54 -25.78
C LEU A 8 -2.10 -2.48 -25.41
N LEU A 9 -0.89 -3.00 -25.19
CA LEU A 9 0.47 -2.47 -25.41
C LEU A 9 0.76 -0.96 -25.24
N ALA A 10 1.76 -0.67 -24.40
CA ALA A 10 2.94 0.09 -24.83
C ALA A 10 4.13 -0.17 -23.88
N THR A 11 5.08 -0.97 -24.35
CA THR A 11 6.45 -1.04 -23.87
C THR A 11 7.13 0.32 -24.01
N SER A 12 7.84 0.76 -22.99
CA SER A 12 8.82 1.85 -23.11
C SER A 12 10.09 1.46 -22.36
N ALA A 13 10.92 0.69 -23.06
CA ALA A 13 12.32 0.52 -22.72
C ALA A 13 13.05 1.82 -23.13
N VAL A 14 13.45 2.63 -22.16
CA VAL A 14 14.30 3.80 -22.40
C VAL A 14 15.75 3.31 -22.47
N LEU A 15 16.26 3.24 -23.70
CA LEU A 15 17.69 3.12 -24.00
C LEU A 15 18.29 4.53 -23.98
N THR A 16 19.13 4.83 -22.98
CA THR A 16 20.00 6.01 -23.04
C THR A 16 21.31 5.63 -23.74
N SER A 17 21.34 5.85 -25.05
CA SER A 17 22.56 5.99 -25.83
C SER A 17 23.17 7.37 -25.56
N GLY A 18 24.49 7.42 -25.28
CA GLY A 18 25.18 8.65 -24.93
C GLY A 18 26.70 8.55 -25.06
N CYS A 19 27.16 8.56 -26.31
CA CYS A 19 28.42 9.07 -26.87
C CYS A 19 29.76 8.83 -26.15
N ALA A 20 30.62 8.05 -26.81
CA ALA A 20 32.05 8.03 -26.61
C ALA A 20 32.69 9.35 -27.08
N THR A 21 33.57 9.92 -26.27
CA THR A 21 34.71 10.69 -26.78
C THR A 21 35.95 10.38 -25.94
N THR A 22 36.99 9.88 -26.61
CA THR A 22 38.32 9.71 -26.05
C THR A 22 39.08 11.01 -26.25
N ALA A 23 39.51 11.64 -25.16
CA ALA A 23 40.55 12.67 -25.20
C ALA A 23 41.52 12.46 -24.03
N LYS A 24 42.69 11.93 -24.37
CA LYS A 24 43.91 11.96 -23.56
C LYS A 24 44.50 13.37 -23.67
N THR A 25 44.64 14.12 -22.57
CA THR A 25 45.59 15.25 -22.48
C THR A 25 45.99 15.52 -21.02
N THR A 26 47.28 15.80 -20.88
CA THR A 26 48.18 16.11 -19.77
C THR A 26 47.73 17.21 -18.78
N ALA A 27 48.26 17.13 -17.55
CA ALA A 27 48.17 17.99 -16.34
C ALA A 27 48.43 19.51 -16.52
N PRO A 28 48.41 20.40 -15.48
CA PRO A 28 47.90 20.33 -14.08
C PRO A 28 46.95 21.50 -13.65
N ALA A 29 46.20 21.30 -12.54
CA ALA A 29 45.63 22.26 -11.53
C ALA A 29 44.97 23.60 -11.96
N PRO A 30 43.80 24.00 -11.40
CA PRO A 30 43.64 24.22 -9.96
C PRO A 30 42.43 23.53 -9.33
N ALA A 31 42.48 23.38 -8.01
CA ALA A 31 41.43 22.81 -7.18
C ALA A 31 40.12 23.60 -7.33
N VAL A 32 39.16 23.05 -8.08
CA VAL A 32 37.75 23.35 -7.91
C VAL A 32 37.17 22.26 -7.05
N ALA A 33 36.85 22.63 -5.82
CA ALA A 33 36.06 21.82 -4.91
C ALA A 33 34.83 21.31 -5.67
N ALA A 34 34.78 20.00 -5.88
CA ALA A 34 33.60 19.34 -6.41
C ALA A 34 32.46 19.63 -5.44
N ALA A 35 31.57 20.54 -5.83
CA ALA A 35 30.29 20.72 -5.16
C ALA A 35 29.56 19.38 -5.29
N VAL A 36 29.59 18.60 -4.21
CA VAL A 36 28.81 17.37 -4.08
C VAL A 36 27.35 17.81 -4.17
N ALA A 37 26.71 17.55 -5.30
CA ALA A 37 25.28 17.76 -5.44
C ALA A 37 24.58 16.97 -4.32
N PRO A 38 23.66 17.58 -3.55
CA PRO A 38 22.98 16.87 -2.47
C PRO A 38 22.20 15.71 -3.08
N VAL A 39 22.54 14.49 -2.66
CA VAL A 39 21.80 13.28 -2.97
C VAL A 39 20.33 13.49 -2.58
N ALA A 40 19.43 13.39 -3.56
CA ALA A 40 18.00 13.54 -3.31
C ALA A 40 17.57 12.51 -2.26
N LYS A 41 17.12 12.99 -1.10
CA LYS A 41 16.61 12.14 -0.03
C LYS A 41 15.39 11.37 -0.58
N PRO A 42 15.32 10.03 -0.43
CA PRO A 42 14.14 9.28 -0.84
C PRO A 42 12.91 9.85 -0.12
N ALA A 43 11.81 10.00 -0.87
CA ALA A 43 10.55 10.45 -0.30
C ALA A 43 10.13 9.51 0.85
N PRO A 44 9.49 10.04 1.91
CA PRO A 44 9.00 9.19 2.99
C PRO A 44 7.99 8.18 2.45
N THR A 45 8.23 6.90 2.71
CA THR A 45 7.35 5.79 2.36
C THR A 45 6.91 5.08 3.62
N LEU A 46 5.72 4.47 3.61
CA LEU A 46 5.28 3.61 4.71
C LEU A 46 6.28 2.48 4.95
N SER A 47 6.42 2.11 6.22
CA SER A 47 7.11 0.89 6.62
C SER A 47 6.49 -0.36 5.99
N VAL A 48 7.28 -1.43 5.89
CA VAL A 48 6.81 -2.73 5.39
C VAL A 48 5.65 -3.26 6.24
N ASP A 49 5.73 -3.10 7.56
CA ASP A 49 4.70 -3.56 8.50
C ASP A 49 3.38 -2.81 8.31
N ALA A 50 3.43 -1.48 8.11
CA ALA A 50 2.24 -0.68 7.83
C ALA A 50 1.60 -1.06 6.49
N GLN A 51 2.41 -1.32 5.47
CA GLN A 51 1.90 -1.79 4.17
C GLN A 51 1.23 -3.16 4.29
N ALA A 52 1.84 -4.10 5.02
CA ALA A 52 1.29 -5.42 5.26
C ALA A 52 -0.04 -5.36 6.04
N ALA A 53 -0.08 -4.58 7.12
CA ALA A 53 -1.30 -4.40 7.92
C ALA A 53 -2.44 -3.80 7.08
N LEU A 54 -2.15 -2.78 6.28
CA LEU A 54 -3.17 -2.17 5.41
C LEU A 54 -3.68 -3.13 4.33
N ALA A 55 -2.80 -3.95 3.75
CA ALA A 55 -3.19 -4.96 2.77
C ALA A 55 -4.08 -6.06 3.40
N GLU A 56 -3.74 -6.52 4.59
CA GLU A 56 -4.54 -7.48 5.35
C GLU A 56 -5.93 -6.93 5.67
N ALA A 57 -6.01 -5.70 6.19
CA ALA A 57 -7.28 -5.05 6.51
C ALA A 57 -8.18 -4.93 5.27
N LYS A 58 -7.63 -4.55 4.11
CA LYS A 58 -8.37 -4.50 2.85
C LYS A 58 -8.94 -5.86 2.44
N SER A 59 -8.15 -6.92 2.63
CA SER A 59 -8.58 -8.29 2.32
C SER A 59 -9.75 -8.73 3.21
N TYR A 60 -9.65 -8.57 4.53
CA TYR A 60 -10.72 -8.97 5.45
C TYR A 60 -11.97 -8.12 5.33
N VAL A 61 -11.84 -6.81 5.10
CA VAL A 61 -12.99 -5.93 4.83
C VAL A 61 -13.72 -6.35 3.56
N ALA A 62 -12.99 -6.70 2.49
CA ALA A 62 -13.59 -7.23 1.27
C ALA A 62 -14.29 -8.57 1.51
N ALA A 63 -13.69 -9.46 2.31
CA ALA A 63 -14.30 -10.73 2.68
C ALA A 63 -15.59 -10.55 3.49
N ALA A 64 -15.59 -9.64 4.47
CA ALA A 64 -16.77 -9.31 5.27
C ALA A 64 -17.86 -8.70 4.39
N GLN A 65 -17.51 -7.80 3.47
CA GLN A 65 -18.45 -7.21 2.52
C GLN A 65 -19.09 -8.26 1.61
N ALA A 66 -18.29 -9.17 1.05
CA ALA A 66 -18.79 -10.25 0.19
C ALA A 66 -19.77 -11.19 0.90
N LYS A 67 -19.67 -11.29 2.23
CA LYS A 67 -20.56 -12.09 3.08
C LYS A 67 -21.73 -11.29 3.67
N ASN A 68 -21.91 -10.03 3.27
CA ASN A 68 -22.89 -9.10 3.87
C ASN A 68 -22.74 -8.96 5.40
N ALA A 69 -21.51 -9.10 5.90
CA ALA A 69 -21.16 -9.02 7.32
C ALA A 69 -20.31 -7.77 7.64
N LEU A 70 -20.17 -6.82 6.71
CA LEU A 70 -19.36 -5.63 6.97
C LEU A 70 -20.10 -4.66 7.91
N TRP A 71 -19.52 -4.42 9.08
CA TRP A 71 -20.00 -3.38 9.99
C TRP A 71 -19.48 -2.00 9.60
N THR A 72 -20.25 -0.96 9.90
CA THR A 72 -19.90 0.43 9.57
C THR A 72 -18.58 0.86 10.23
N LYS A 73 -18.36 0.49 11.49
CA LYS A 73 -17.11 0.79 12.22
C LYS A 73 -15.87 0.17 11.58
N THR A 74 -16.00 -1.03 11.01
CA THR A 74 -14.92 -1.70 10.27
C THR A 74 -14.56 -0.91 9.01
N ALA A 75 -15.59 -0.45 8.26
CA ALA A 75 -15.39 0.36 7.06
C ALA A 75 -14.77 1.74 7.39
N ASP A 76 -15.19 2.35 8.50
CA ASP A 76 -14.63 3.63 8.95
C ASP A 76 -13.17 3.49 9.40
N ALA A 77 -12.81 2.41 10.07
CA ALA A 77 -11.43 2.13 10.45
C ALA A 77 -10.53 1.88 9.24
N LEU A 78 -11.01 1.18 8.21
CA LEU A 78 -10.24 1.03 6.97
C LEU A 78 -9.99 2.39 6.31
N LYS A 79 -11.01 3.26 6.22
CA LYS A 79 -10.84 4.63 5.70
C LYS A 79 -9.84 5.44 6.52
N ALA A 80 -9.84 5.30 7.85
CA ALA A 80 -8.88 5.96 8.72
C ALA A 80 -7.45 5.46 8.48
N ALA A 81 -7.27 4.14 8.29
CA ALA A 81 -5.98 3.57 7.93
C ALA A 81 -5.49 4.08 6.57
N GLU A 82 -6.37 4.17 5.58
CA GLU A 82 -6.03 4.74 4.26
C GLU A 82 -5.74 6.25 4.31
N ALA A 83 -6.37 7.00 5.21
CA ALA A 83 -6.06 8.40 5.43
C ALA A 83 -4.66 8.55 6.06
N ALA A 84 -4.37 7.80 7.12
CA ALA A 84 -3.05 7.78 7.76
C ALA A 84 -1.93 7.35 6.78
N ALA A 85 -2.24 6.43 5.85
CA ALA A 85 -1.32 5.99 4.82
C ALA A 85 -0.89 7.13 3.89
N LYS A 86 -1.79 8.06 3.57
CA LYS A 86 -1.48 9.26 2.76
C LYS A 86 -0.56 10.22 3.49
N GLU A 87 -0.59 10.22 4.82
CA GLU A 87 0.26 11.03 5.69
C GLU A 87 1.57 10.32 6.06
N VAL A 88 1.80 9.09 5.56
CA VAL A 88 2.94 8.24 5.91
C VAL A 88 3.04 8.01 7.43
N ASN A 89 1.88 7.95 8.10
CA ASN A 89 1.79 7.73 9.54
C ASN A 89 1.67 6.23 9.85
N ASP A 90 2.80 5.55 9.95
CA ASP A 90 2.88 4.10 10.18
C ASP A 90 2.07 3.65 11.41
N ALA A 91 2.17 4.38 12.51
CA ALA A 91 1.50 4.04 13.77
C ALA A 91 -0.03 4.04 13.62
N GLU A 92 -0.58 5.08 13.00
CA GLU A 92 -2.03 5.16 12.76
C GLU A 92 -2.49 4.19 11.67
N VAL A 93 -1.67 3.92 10.64
CA VAL A 93 -1.98 2.87 9.65
C VAL A 93 -2.13 1.53 10.36
N ILE A 94 -1.13 1.12 11.13
CA ILE A 94 -1.13 -0.18 11.82
C ILE A 94 -2.28 -0.25 12.83
N LYS A 95 -2.52 0.79 13.62
CA LYS A 95 -3.60 0.82 14.62
C LYS A 95 -4.96 0.63 13.98
N ASN A 96 -5.28 1.44 12.97
CA ASN A 96 -6.60 1.42 12.34
C ASN A 96 -6.78 0.18 11.46
N ALA A 97 -5.72 -0.29 10.80
CA ALA A 97 -5.75 -1.52 10.01
C ALA A 97 -5.99 -2.75 10.89
N LYS A 98 -5.30 -2.88 12.03
CA LYS A 98 -5.55 -3.98 12.98
C LYS A 98 -6.99 -4.00 13.46
N PHE A 99 -7.52 -2.86 13.89
CA PHE A 99 -8.91 -2.76 14.32
C PHE A 99 -9.89 -3.18 13.20
N ALA A 100 -9.65 -2.74 11.97
CA ALA A 100 -10.47 -3.13 10.82
C ALA A 100 -10.39 -4.65 10.56
N THR A 101 -9.19 -5.25 10.62
CA THR A 101 -8.99 -6.70 10.48
C THR A 101 -9.74 -7.48 11.55
N GLU A 102 -9.49 -7.18 12.83
CA GLU A 102 -10.09 -7.89 13.97
C GLU A 102 -11.62 -7.80 13.93
N THR A 103 -12.16 -6.61 13.66
CA THR A 103 -13.62 -6.42 13.61
C THR A 103 -14.24 -7.13 12.40
N ALA A 104 -13.55 -7.15 11.25
CA ALA A 104 -14.00 -7.90 10.08
C ALA A 104 -13.99 -9.42 10.32
N GLN A 105 -12.98 -9.94 11.02
CA GLN A 105 -12.93 -11.36 11.39
C GLN A 105 -14.11 -11.72 12.31
N VAL A 106 -14.31 -10.96 13.39
CA VAL A 106 -15.44 -11.16 14.31
C VAL A 106 -16.78 -11.09 13.57
N SER A 107 -16.96 -10.13 12.67
CA SER A 107 -18.22 -9.98 11.96
C SER A 107 -18.51 -11.15 11.01
N ILE A 108 -17.47 -11.73 10.40
CA ILE A 108 -17.59 -12.97 9.60
C ILE A 108 -17.90 -14.16 10.50
N GLU A 109 -17.21 -14.31 11.63
CA GLU A 109 -17.40 -15.42 12.58
C GLU A 109 -18.81 -15.46 13.15
N GLN A 110 -19.42 -14.29 13.40
CA GLN A 110 -20.79 -14.21 13.90
C GLN A 110 -21.82 -14.87 12.98
N LEU A 111 -21.56 -14.96 11.67
CA LEU A 111 -22.45 -15.66 10.73
C LEU A 111 -22.55 -17.17 10.98
N SER A 112 -21.57 -17.74 11.70
CA SER A 112 -21.56 -19.17 12.04
C SER A 112 -22.24 -19.49 13.37
N LEU A 113 -22.57 -18.48 14.17
CA LEU A 113 -23.20 -18.67 15.47
C LEU A 113 -24.69 -19.04 15.31
N PRO A 114 -25.22 -19.93 16.18
CA PRO A 114 -26.64 -20.27 16.17
C PRO A 114 -27.50 -19.04 16.48
N SER A 115 -28.65 -18.92 15.81
CA SER A 115 -29.63 -17.87 16.12
C SER A 115 -30.30 -18.12 17.48
N THR A 116 -30.86 -17.08 18.07
CA THR A 116 -31.60 -17.20 19.34
C THR A 116 -32.87 -18.06 19.24
N GLU A 117 -33.43 -18.20 18.03
CA GLU A 117 -34.54 -19.11 17.75
C GLU A 117 -34.17 -20.58 17.95
N HIS A 118 -32.89 -20.94 17.77
CA HIS A 118 -32.40 -22.30 18.03
C HIS A 118 -32.64 -22.76 19.47
N PHE A 119 -32.74 -21.83 20.41
CA PHE A 119 -32.88 -22.12 21.84
C PHE A 119 -34.30 -21.98 22.39
N LYS A 120 -35.28 -21.59 21.55
CA LYS A 120 -36.69 -21.55 21.95
C LYS A 120 -37.29 -22.95 21.85
N LYS A 121 -37.68 -23.52 22.99
CA LYS A 121 -38.39 -24.80 23.11
C LYS A 121 -39.88 -24.63 22.91
#